data_AF-A0A5K1HKP0-F1
#
_entry.id   AF-A0A5K1HKP0-F1
#
_cell.length_a   1.000
_cell.length_b   1.000
_cell.length_c   1.000
_cell.angle_alpha   90.00
_cell.angle_beta   90.00
_cell.angle_gamma   90.00
#
_symmetry.space_group_name_H-M   'P 1'
#
loop_
_entity.id
_entity.type
_entity.pdbx_description
1 polymer ?
#
loop_
_entity_poly.entity_id
_entity_poly.type
_entity_poly.pdbx_seq_one_letter_code
_entity_poly.pdbx_strand_id
1 'polypeptide(L)' 'AKYDPICDLFSVGVIFHLLALRKPPFPGKEYDEVLSQNRHCKINFSLPDYLQLPEI' A
#
# COMPACT_ATOMS: atom_id res chain seq x y z
N ALA A 1 -11.13 -19.10 -5.05
CA ALA A 1 -10.57 -17.74 -5.20
C ALA A 1 -10.67 -17.36 -6.67
N LYS A 2 -11.43 -16.32 -7.01
CA LYS A 2 -11.51 -15.83 -8.38
C LYS A 2 -10.42 -14.76 -8.51
N TYR A 3 -9.33 -15.10 -9.18
CA TYR A 3 -8.24 -14.18 -9.43
C TYR A 3 -8.61 -13.41 -10.69
N ASP A 4 -8.87 -12.12 -10.54
CA ASP A 4 -9.14 -11.21 -11.66
C ASP A 4 -7.92 -10.29 -11.85
N PRO A 5 -7.70 -9.73 -13.06
CA PRO A 5 -6.61 -8.79 -13.33
C PRO A 5 -6.53 -7.59 -12.38
N ILE A 6 -7.64 -7.31 -11.68
CA ILE A 6 -7.73 -6.31 -10.61
C ILE A 6 -6.72 -6.58 -9.48
N CYS A 7 -6.39 -7.85 -9.18
CA CYS A 7 -5.39 -8.18 -8.16
C CYS A 7 -3.98 -7.74 -8.55
N ASP A 8 -3.66 -7.79 -9.85
CA ASP A 8 -2.37 -7.33 -10.35
C ASP A 8 -2.29 -5.81 -10.24
N LEU A 9 -3.37 -5.09 -10.58
CA LEU A 9 -3.43 -3.63 -10.43
C LEU A 9 -3.30 -3.20 -8.97
N PHE A 10 -3.93 -3.93 -8.04
CA PHE A 10 -3.75 -3.69 -6.60
C PHE A 10 -2.28 -3.86 -6.19
N SER A 11 -1.64 -4.95 -6.62
CA SER A 11 -0.24 -5.23 -6.33
C SER A 11 0.70 -4.15 -6.89
N VAL A 12 0.42 -3.65 -8.10
CA VAL A 12 1.13 -2.52 -8.70
C VAL A 12 0.98 -1.26 -7.85
N GLY A 13 -0.22 -0.96 -7.34
CA GLY A 13 -0.45 0.17 -6.45
C GLY A 13 0.37 0.09 -5.15
N VAL A 14 0.47 -1.10 -4.56
CA VAL A 14 1.29 -1.36 -3.36
C VAL A 14 2.78 -1.14 -3.66
N ILE A 15 3.27 -1.66 -4.79
CA ILE A 15 4.65 -1.46 -5.23
C ILE A 15 4.92 0.01 -5.50
N PHE A 16 4.01 0.71 -6.17
CA PHE A 16 4.13 2.13 -6.45
C PHE A 16 4.24 2.98 -5.18
N HIS A 17 3.39 2.72 -4.18
CA HIS A 17 3.47 3.39 -2.88
C HIS A 17 4.84 3.17 -2.21
N LEU A 18 5.34 1.93 -2.26
CA LEU A 18 6.67 1.61 -1.72
C LEU A 18 7.79 2.38 -2.46
N LEU A 19 7.69 2.53 -3.78
CA LEU A 19 8.67 3.27 -4.57
C LEU A 19 8.63 4.77 -4.27
N ALA A 20 7.43 5.34 -4.15
CA ALA A 20 7.21 6.78 -3.92
C ALA A 20 7.67 7.23 -2.52
N LEU A 21 7.31 6.46 -1.49
CA LEU A 21 7.51 6.87 -0.09
C LEU A 21 8.64 6.12 0.61
N ARG A 22 9.25 5.12 -0.05
CA ARG A 22 10.24 4.20 0.53
C ARG A 22 9.73 3.47 1.79
N LYS A 23 8.42 3.44 2.00
CA LYS A 23 7.74 2.85 3.14
C LYS A 23 6.60 1.93 2.68
N PRO A 24 6.39 0.78 3.34
CA PRO A 24 5.27 -0.10 3.01
C PRO A 24 3.94 0.58 3.35
N PRO A 25 2.89 0.44 2.52
CA PRO A 25 1.56 1.00 2.80
C PRO A 25 0.86 0.35 3.99
N PHE A 26 1.21 -0.91 4.30
CA PHE A 26 0.65 -1.69 5.39
C PHE A 26 1.74 -2.06 6.40
N PRO A 27 1.98 -1.21 7.42
CA PRO A 27 2.97 -1.52 8.45
C PRO A 27 2.44 -2.62 9.39
N GLY A 28 3.27 -3.62 9.66
CA GLY A 28 3.03 -4.70 10.61
C GLY A 28 4.34 -5.43 10.87
N LYS A 29 4.53 -5.96 12.08
CA LYS A 29 5.73 -6.75 12.39
C LYS A 29 5.54 -8.21 12.02
N GLU A 30 4.34 -8.71 12.28
CA GLU A 30 3.96 -10.09 12.02
C GLU A 30 3.24 -10.23 10.69
N TYR A 31 3.42 -11.38 10.04
CA TYR A 31 2.80 -11.67 8.75
C TYR A 31 1.28 -11.54 8.76
N ASP A 32 0.62 -12.04 9.82
CA ASP A 32 -0.84 -12.01 9.94
C ASP A 32 -1.39 -10.58 10.10
N GLU A 33 -0.63 -9.68 10.74
CA GLU A 33 -0.99 -8.27 10.86
C GLU A 33 -0.93 -7.57 9.50
N VAL A 34 0.16 -7.78 8.75
CA VAL A 34 0.32 -7.23 7.40
C VAL A 34 -0.77 -7.75 6.47
N LEU A 35 -1.06 -9.05 6.52
CA LEU A 35 -2.11 -9.67 5.71
C LEU A 35 -3.51 -9.15 6.08
N SER A 36 -3.78 -8.95 7.36
CA SER A 36 -5.01 -8.33 7.82
C SER A 36 -5.13 -6.89 7.32
N GLN A 37 -4.09 -6.07 7.47
CA GLN A 37 -4.10 -4.67 7.00
C GLN A 37 -4.23 -4.57 5.48
N ASN A 38 -3.56 -5.44 4.73
CA ASN A 38 -3.67 -5.54 3.29
C ASN A 38 -5.12 -5.84 2.87
N ARG A 39 -5.78 -6.81 3.51
CA ARG A 39 -7.21 -7.10 3.27
C ARG A 39 -8.14 -5.93 3.61
N HIS A 40 -7.84 -5.17 4.65
CA HIS A 40 -8.64 -4.00 5.02
C HIS A 40 -8.36 -2.78 4.14
N CYS A 41 -7.22 -2.75 3.43
CA CYS A 41 -6.79 -1.68 2.54
C CYS A 41 -6.92 -0.26 3.17
N LYS A 42 -6.58 -0.13 4.47
CA LYS A 42 -6.63 1.15 5.18
C LYS A 42 -5.30 1.88 5.03
N ILE A 43 -5.21 2.76 4.04
CA ILE A 43 -4.04 3.61 3.81
C ILE A 43 -4.37 5.02 4.30
N ASN A 44 -3.51 5.60 5.15
CA ASN A 44 -3.65 6.97 5.62
C ASN A 44 -2.83 7.92 4.74
N PHE A 45 -3.52 8.60 3.82
CA PHE A 45 -2.91 9.59 2.92
C PHE A 45 -2.63 10.95 3.56
N SER A 46 -3.06 11.17 4.81
CA SER A 46 -2.82 12.42 5.54
C SER A 46 -1.44 12.47 6.21
N LEU A 47 -0.58 11.48 5.96
CA LEU A 47 0.77 11.47 6.54
C LEU A 47 1.64 12.56 5.90
N PRO A 48 2.54 13.20 6.67
CA PRO A 48 3.42 14.25 6.15
C PRO A 48 4.29 13.79 4.97
N ASP A 49 4.59 12.49 4.90
CA ASP A 49 5.39 11.91 3.82
C ASP A 49 4.75 12.14 2.43
N TYR A 50 3.42 12.22 2.36
CA TYR A 50 2.70 12.50 1.10
C TYR A 50 2.79 13.96 0.66
N LEU A 51 3.00 14.89 1.60
CA LEU A 51 3.14 16.33 1.31
C LEU A 51 4.49 16.65 0.65
N GLN A 52 5.45 15.72 0.74
CA GLN A 52 6.78 15.86 0.16
C GLN A 52 6.88 15.27 -1.25
N LEU A 53 5.80 14.64 -1.74
CA LEU A 53 5.76 14.10 -3.09
C LEU A 53 5.70 15.24 -4.11
N PRO A 54 6.37 15.08 -5.27
CA PRO A 54 6.31 16.08 -6.33
C PRO A 54 4.86 16.25 -6.83
N GLU A 55 4.43 17.50 -6.99
CA GLU A 55 3.19 17.82 -7.71
C GLU A 55 3.36 17.43 -9.18
N ILE A 56 2.40 16.68 -9.71
CA ILE A 56 2.36 16.19 -11.09
C ILE A 56 1.55 17.16 -11.94
#